data_AF-A0A1Z1M359-F1
#
_entry.id   AF-A0A1Z1M359-F1
#
_cell.length_a   1.000
_cell.length_b   1.000
_cell.length_c   1.000
_cell.angle_alpha   90.00
_cell.angle_beta   90.00
_cell.angle_gamma   90.00
#
_symmetry.space_group_name_H-M   'P 1'
#
loop_
_entity.id
_entity.type
_entity.pdbx_description
1 polymer ?
#
loop_
_entity_poly.entity_id
_entity_poly.type
_entity_poly.pdbx_seq_one_letter_code
_entity_poly.pdbx_strand_id
1 'polypeptide(L)'
;MSNKIKIKYWPNQPSINLNNAVVNLLIETEKKLILTTKNKSYQYLYLDMLNTMNRIKLLTSILNQLKELILDIVEINLNYKTMISLNKKIETIFINRVSQEFLSRLKFKQTVHKHQFPNNHKNLSNYLLTYLIFGSSYIESNIFLFDKLYTPYNHVKILLENFIIQTGNIIIKQIIYNLNNSSDINKFLKQQDLCNKLYISNRSVVLFINNLKWQDLINSYIYDIKSLYNERQKICIISSSGIITKYIHLSKKTQIQNLNQMKIIFIFWLEIKDFFIPKTEKFLMQIGKYLLYCSINLFSNLILILIRIIVFYLNK
;
A
#
# COMPACT_ATOMS: atom_id res chain seq x y z
N MET A 1 -19.73 31.67 -2.05
CA MET A 1 -19.16 31.33 -0.72
C MET A 1 -18.26 30.13 -0.87
N SER A 2 -16.94 30.32 -0.76
CA SER A 2 -15.98 29.21 -0.82
C SER A 2 -16.09 28.39 0.47
N ASN A 3 -16.53 27.13 0.35
CA ASN A 3 -16.41 26.17 1.44
C ASN A 3 -14.93 25.96 1.73
N LYS A 4 -14.35 26.76 2.63
CA LYS A 4 -13.04 26.49 3.23
C LYS A 4 -13.13 25.12 3.88
N ILE A 5 -12.53 24.13 3.24
CA ILE A 5 -12.38 22.77 3.80
C ILE A 5 -11.57 22.95 5.09
N LYS A 6 -12.26 22.93 6.24
CA LYS A 6 -11.59 23.01 7.55
C LYS A 6 -10.82 21.71 7.74
N ILE A 7 -9.50 21.79 7.64
CA ILE A 7 -8.63 20.63 7.84
C ILE A 7 -8.78 20.19 9.31
N LYS A 8 -9.26 18.97 9.51
CA LYS A 8 -9.36 18.36 10.83
C LYS A 8 -8.01 17.72 11.19
N TYR A 9 -7.46 18.12 12.32
CA TYR A 9 -6.20 17.58 12.85
C TYR A 9 -6.45 16.46 13.86
N TRP A 10 -5.48 15.56 13.98
CA TRP A 10 -5.46 14.50 14.97
C TRP A 10 -5.06 15.06 16.35
N PRO A 11 -5.63 14.58 17.46
CA PRO A 11 -5.25 15.04 18.79
C PRO A 11 -3.79 14.71 19.14
N ASN A 12 -3.13 15.65 19.82
CA ASN A 12 -1.70 15.58 20.08
C ASN A 12 -1.34 14.67 21.26
N GLN A 13 -2.16 14.66 22.30
CA GLN A 13 -1.87 14.02 23.59
C GLN A 13 -3.01 13.10 24.05
N PRO A 14 -2.74 12.17 24.98
CA PRO A 14 -3.76 11.33 25.61
C PRO A 14 -4.82 12.23 26.27
N SER A 15 -6.06 12.13 25.81
CA SER A 15 -7.15 12.98 26.26
C SER A 15 -8.50 12.39 25.85
N ILE A 16 -9.58 12.90 26.44
CA ILE A 16 -10.96 12.58 26.02
C ILE A 16 -11.14 12.89 24.53
N ASN A 17 -10.50 13.95 24.04
CA ASN A 17 -10.52 14.31 22.62
C ASN A 17 -9.87 13.24 21.73
N LEU A 18 -8.74 12.66 22.17
CA LEU A 18 -8.10 11.54 21.47
C LEU A 18 -9.03 10.33 21.42
N ASN A 19 -9.61 9.95 22.57
CA ASN A 19 -10.52 8.80 22.66
C ASN A 19 -11.72 8.97 21.71
N ASN A 20 -12.33 10.16 21.70
CA ASN A 20 -13.43 10.49 20.79
C ASN A 20 -12.98 10.45 19.31
N ALA A 21 -11.77 10.91 18.99
CA ALA A 21 -11.25 10.85 17.63
C ALA A 21 -11.02 9.40 17.18
N VAL A 22 -10.49 8.54 18.05
CA VAL A 22 -10.28 7.11 17.80
C VAL A 22 -11.61 6.39 17.58
N VAL A 23 -12.60 6.60 18.46
CA VAL A 23 -13.93 5.99 18.32
C VAL A 23 -14.59 6.39 16.99
N ASN A 24 -14.57 7.69 16.66
CA ASN A 24 -15.10 8.17 15.38
C ASN A 24 -14.38 7.54 14.19
N LEU A 25 -13.05 7.43 14.26
CA LEU A 25 -12.25 6.82 13.20
C LEU A 25 -12.61 5.35 12.98
N LEU A 26 -12.76 4.59 14.06
CA LEU A 26 -13.13 3.17 14.02
C LEU A 26 -14.54 2.99 13.43
N ILE A 27 -15.52 3.80 13.87
CA ILE A 27 -16.90 3.75 13.36
C ILE A 27 -16.95 4.10 11.86
N GLU A 28 -16.25 5.15 11.44
CA GLU A 28 -16.16 5.52 10.02
C GLU A 28 -15.56 4.38 9.17
N THR A 29 -14.52 3.73 9.70
CA THR A 29 -13.82 2.64 9.02
C THR A 29 -14.70 1.39 8.91
N GLU A 30 -15.46 1.07 9.97
CA GLU A 30 -16.41 -0.03 10.00
C GLU A 30 -17.50 0.13 8.93
N LYS A 31 -18.12 1.31 8.84
CA LYS A 31 -19.09 1.64 7.78
C LYS A 31 -18.49 1.45 6.39
N LYS A 32 -17.23 1.87 6.21
CA LYS A 32 -16.53 1.80 4.92
C LYS A 32 -16.20 0.36 4.50
N LEU A 33 -15.88 -0.53 5.44
CA LEU A 33 -15.61 -1.94 5.18
C LEU A 33 -16.81 -2.69 4.60
N ILE A 34 -18.04 -2.30 4.98
CA ILE A 34 -19.27 -2.93 4.51
C ILE A 34 -19.58 -2.58 3.04
N LEU A 35 -19.20 -1.37 2.59
CA LEU A 35 -19.57 -0.85 1.27
C LEU A 35 -18.85 -1.58 0.12
N THR A 36 -17.51 -1.54 0.08
CA THR A 36 -16.75 -2.15 -1.03
C THR A 36 -15.35 -2.59 -0.59
N THR A 37 -14.99 -3.84 -0.85
CA THR A 37 -13.66 -4.41 -0.53
C THR A 37 -13.01 -5.15 -1.70
N LYS A 38 -13.59 -5.04 -2.91
CA LYS A 38 -12.99 -5.59 -4.12
C LYS A 38 -11.66 -4.90 -4.40
N ASN A 39 -10.65 -5.67 -4.80
CA ASN A 39 -9.38 -5.10 -5.19
C ASN A 39 -9.47 -4.44 -6.57
N LYS A 40 -9.13 -3.17 -6.63
CA LYS A 40 -9.00 -2.36 -7.85
C LYS A 40 -7.58 -1.81 -8.02
N SER A 41 -6.66 -2.24 -7.16
CA SER A 41 -5.25 -1.94 -7.33
C SER A 41 -4.64 -2.81 -8.43
N TYR A 42 -3.51 -2.35 -8.97
CA TYR A 42 -2.73 -3.11 -9.96
C TYR A 42 -1.91 -4.25 -9.33
N GLN A 43 -2.12 -4.57 -8.05
CA GLN A 43 -1.37 -5.60 -7.33
C GLN A 43 -2.28 -6.73 -6.89
N TYR A 44 -1.77 -7.94 -6.99
CA TYR A 44 -2.39 -9.10 -6.39
C TYR A 44 -2.29 -9.01 -4.86
N LEU A 45 -3.39 -9.23 -4.17
CA LEU A 45 -3.44 -9.39 -2.71
C LEU A 45 -3.90 -10.81 -2.41
N TYR A 46 -3.31 -11.49 -1.42
CA TYR A 46 -3.79 -12.78 -0.93
C TYR A 46 -5.29 -12.74 -0.56
N LEU A 47 -5.79 -11.58 -0.12
CA LEU A 47 -7.23 -11.33 0.08
C LEU A 47 -8.11 -11.59 -1.15
N ASP A 48 -7.55 -11.54 -2.36
CA ASP A 48 -8.31 -11.73 -3.60
C ASP A 48 -8.75 -13.18 -3.83
N MET A 49 -8.07 -14.13 -3.18
CA MET A 49 -8.53 -15.53 -3.16
C MET A 49 -9.89 -15.66 -2.47
N LEU A 50 -10.20 -14.79 -1.51
CA LEU A 50 -11.47 -14.81 -0.81
C LEU A 50 -12.56 -14.14 -1.64
N ASN A 51 -13.76 -14.70 -1.57
CA ASN A 51 -14.96 -14.02 -2.00
C ASN A 51 -15.20 -12.72 -1.20
N THR A 52 -16.09 -11.85 -1.67
CA THR A 52 -16.36 -10.55 -1.04
C THR A 52 -16.85 -10.70 0.40
N MET A 53 -17.72 -11.68 0.69
CA MET A 53 -18.33 -11.85 2.01
C MET A 53 -17.28 -12.22 3.06
N ASN A 54 -16.44 -13.22 2.76
CA ASN A 54 -15.41 -13.72 3.66
C ASN A 54 -14.26 -12.73 3.83
N ARG A 55 -13.98 -11.93 2.79
CA ARG A 55 -13.08 -10.78 2.89
C ARG A 55 -13.61 -9.73 3.87
N ILE A 56 -14.88 -9.33 3.77
CA ILE A 56 -15.49 -8.38 4.71
C ILE A 56 -15.47 -8.95 6.13
N LYS A 57 -15.83 -10.24 6.31
CA LYS A 57 -15.76 -10.92 7.62
C LYS A 57 -14.35 -10.90 8.23
N LEU A 58 -13.31 -11.17 7.44
CA LEU A 58 -11.94 -11.11 7.93
C LEU A 58 -11.53 -9.69 8.33
N LEU A 59 -11.78 -8.69 7.48
CA LEU A 59 -11.40 -7.31 7.74
C LEU A 59 -12.16 -6.71 8.93
N THR A 60 -13.42 -7.10 9.13
CA THR A 60 -14.21 -6.73 10.32
C THR A 60 -13.71 -7.42 11.59
N SER A 61 -13.30 -8.69 11.51
CA SER A 61 -12.62 -9.39 12.62
C SER A 61 -11.35 -8.65 13.04
N ILE A 62 -10.52 -8.24 12.07
CA ILE A 62 -9.30 -7.46 12.34
C ILE A 62 -9.63 -6.14 13.05
N LEU A 63 -10.64 -5.42 12.58
CA LEU A 63 -11.05 -4.16 13.20
C LEU A 63 -11.53 -4.37 14.63
N ASN A 64 -12.32 -5.41 14.90
CA ASN A 64 -12.82 -5.72 16.24
C ASN A 64 -11.70 -6.15 17.18
N GLN A 65 -10.79 -7.02 16.73
CA GLN A 65 -9.61 -7.39 17.50
C GLN A 65 -8.72 -6.18 17.79
N LEU A 66 -8.65 -5.19 16.87
CA LEU A 66 -7.89 -3.98 17.10
C LEU A 66 -8.54 -3.12 18.20
N LYS A 67 -9.87 -3.06 18.27
CA LYS A 67 -10.60 -2.38 19.36
C LYS A 67 -10.22 -3.00 20.71
N GLU A 68 -10.26 -4.33 20.80
CA GLU A 68 -9.86 -5.08 22.01
C GLU A 68 -8.40 -4.81 22.36
N LEU A 69 -7.48 -4.88 21.38
CA LEU A 69 -6.06 -4.61 21.61
C LEU A 69 -5.81 -3.21 22.17
N ILE A 70 -6.51 -2.19 21.65
CA ILE A 70 -6.37 -0.81 22.16
C ILE A 70 -6.81 -0.74 23.62
N LEU A 71 -7.94 -1.38 23.97
CA LEU A 71 -8.43 -1.43 25.34
C LEU A 71 -7.44 -2.16 26.26
N ASP A 72 -6.96 -3.33 25.85
CA ASP A 72 -5.97 -4.12 26.59
C ASP A 72 -4.71 -3.28 26.89
N ILE A 73 -4.19 -2.55 25.90
CA ILE A 73 -2.98 -1.72 26.06
C ILE A 73 -3.23 -0.54 27.01
N VAL A 74 -4.39 0.09 26.91
CA VAL A 74 -4.77 1.22 27.78
C VAL A 74 -4.95 0.75 29.23
N GLU A 75 -5.58 -0.41 29.44
CA GLU A 75 -5.80 -0.99 30.77
C GLU A 75 -4.48 -1.39 31.44
N ILE A 76 -3.54 -1.98 30.69
CA ILE A 76 -2.19 -2.32 31.18
C ILE A 76 -1.35 -1.06 31.44
N ASN A 77 -1.78 0.11 30.95
CA ASN A 77 -1.09 1.40 31.08
C ASN A 77 0.38 1.33 30.62
N LEU A 78 0.61 0.74 29.44
CA LEU A 78 1.95 0.59 28.88
C LEU A 78 2.57 1.96 28.56
N ASN A 79 3.84 2.15 28.94
CA ASN A 79 4.62 3.32 28.54
C ASN A 79 4.95 3.27 27.04
N TYR A 80 5.06 4.43 26.39
CA TYR A 80 5.46 4.58 24.99
C TYR A 80 6.74 3.82 24.64
N LYS A 81 7.81 3.95 25.45
CA LYS A 81 9.09 3.28 25.18
C LYS A 81 8.96 1.75 25.20
N THR A 82 8.20 1.23 26.16
CA THR A 82 7.93 -0.21 26.28
C THR A 82 7.01 -0.71 25.16
N MET A 83 6.05 0.09 24.70
CA MET A 83 5.20 -0.26 23.57
C MET A 83 6.03 -0.43 22.29
N ILE A 84 6.96 0.49 22.02
CA ILE A 84 7.81 0.40 20.83
C ILE A 84 8.70 -0.84 20.87
N SER A 85 9.32 -1.15 22.01
CA SER A 85 10.19 -2.33 22.12
C SER A 85 9.41 -3.64 21.98
N LEU A 86 8.16 -3.68 22.47
CA LEU A 86 7.28 -4.85 22.39
C LEU A 86 6.47 -4.94 21.10
N ASN A 87 6.52 -3.92 20.23
CA ASN A 87 5.61 -3.80 19.10
C ASN A 87 5.59 -5.05 18.18
N LYS A 88 6.76 -5.63 17.87
CA LYS A 88 6.84 -6.87 17.06
C LYS A 88 6.09 -8.04 17.71
N LYS A 89 6.17 -8.14 19.04
CA LYS A 89 5.47 -9.17 19.83
C LYS A 89 3.97 -8.90 19.84
N ILE A 90 3.57 -7.64 20.02
CA ILE A 90 2.17 -7.21 19.95
C ILE A 90 1.55 -7.60 18.60
N GLU A 91 2.21 -7.27 17.49
CA GLU A 91 1.76 -7.63 16.15
C GLU A 91 1.64 -9.14 15.94
N THR A 92 2.63 -9.89 16.41
CA THR A 92 2.64 -11.35 16.27
C THR A 92 1.47 -11.97 17.05
N ILE A 93 1.24 -11.51 18.28
CA ILE A 93 0.11 -11.95 19.11
C ILE A 93 -1.22 -11.57 18.43
N PHE A 94 -1.33 -10.33 17.96
CA PHE A 94 -2.50 -9.81 17.28
C PHE A 94 -2.87 -10.63 16.04
N ILE A 95 -1.90 -10.85 15.13
CA ILE A 95 -2.10 -11.63 13.90
C ILE A 95 -2.52 -13.06 14.25
N ASN A 96 -1.89 -13.69 15.25
CA ASN A 96 -2.25 -15.03 15.68
C ASN A 96 -3.67 -15.10 16.24
N ARG A 97 -4.07 -14.14 17.08
CA ARG A 97 -5.42 -14.06 17.66
C ARG A 97 -6.49 -13.94 16.57
N VAL A 98 -6.30 -13.03 15.62
CA VAL A 98 -7.22 -12.87 14.48
C VAL A 98 -7.25 -14.14 13.61
N SER A 99 -6.09 -14.72 13.31
CA SER A 99 -6.00 -15.95 12.49
C SER A 99 -6.75 -17.12 13.12
N GLN A 100 -6.58 -17.32 14.42
CA GLN A 100 -7.29 -18.35 15.19
C GLN A 100 -8.79 -18.11 15.22
N GLU A 101 -9.23 -16.86 15.47
CA GLU A 101 -10.64 -16.50 15.45
C GLU A 101 -11.27 -16.72 14.05
N PHE A 102 -10.55 -16.36 13.00
CA PHE A 102 -11.02 -16.55 11.64
C PHE A 102 -11.17 -18.04 11.29
N LEU A 103 -10.18 -18.87 11.64
CA LEU A 103 -10.22 -20.31 11.37
C LEU A 103 -11.24 -21.07 12.23
N SER A 104 -11.41 -20.67 13.50
CA SER A 104 -12.42 -21.28 14.37
C SER A 104 -13.84 -21.06 13.84
N ARG A 105 -14.12 -19.85 13.32
CA ARG A 105 -15.37 -19.54 12.62
C ARG A 105 -15.57 -20.39 11.36
N LEU A 106 -14.50 -20.72 10.66
CA LEU A 106 -14.51 -21.60 9.49
C LEU A 106 -14.56 -23.09 9.84
N LYS A 107 -14.61 -23.46 11.13
CA LYS A 107 -14.57 -24.85 11.61
C LYS A 107 -13.40 -25.66 11.04
N PHE A 108 -12.30 -24.98 10.69
CA PHE A 108 -11.13 -25.61 10.12
C PHE A 108 -10.23 -26.12 11.26
N LYS A 109 -10.13 -27.44 11.42
CA LYS A 109 -9.47 -28.09 12.56
C LYS A 109 -7.93 -28.11 12.49
N GLN A 110 -7.33 -27.62 11.42
CA GLN A 110 -5.88 -27.72 11.26
C GLN A 110 -5.16 -26.66 12.10
N THR A 111 -4.16 -27.11 12.87
CA THR A 111 -3.32 -26.22 13.66
C THR A 111 -2.46 -25.37 12.74
N VAL A 112 -2.65 -24.06 12.79
CA VAL A 112 -1.75 -23.09 12.16
C VAL A 112 -0.41 -23.19 12.88
N HIS A 113 0.54 -23.89 12.26
CA HIS A 113 1.92 -23.86 12.74
C HIS A 113 2.44 -22.42 12.63
N LYS A 114 3.22 -22.02 13.64
CA LYS A 114 3.85 -20.70 13.71
C LYS A 114 4.94 -20.61 12.64
N HIS A 115 4.58 -20.38 11.38
CA HIS A 115 5.59 -19.93 10.43
C HIS A 115 6.01 -18.51 10.79
N GLN A 116 7.25 -18.38 11.26
CA GLN A 116 7.93 -17.11 11.40
C GLN A 116 8.14 -16.56 9.99
N PHE A 117 7.21 -15.73 9.53
CA PHE A 117 7.41 -15.02 8.27
C PHE A 117 8.58 -14.04 8.44
N PRO A 118 9.56 -14.03 7.52
CA PRO A 118 10.64 -13.07 7.56
C PRO A 118 10.03 -11.67 7.57
N ASN A 119 10.43 -10.92 8.59
CA ASN A 119 9.87 -9.67 9.08
C ASN A 119 10.18 -8.48 8.16
N ASN A 120 9.98 -8.64 6.85
CA ASN A 120 10.32 -7.66 5.83
C ASN A 120 9.18 -6.66 5.53
N HIS A 121 8.04 -6.80 6.20
CA HIS A 121 6.97 -5.83 6.07
C HIS A 121 7.38 -4.54 6.80
N LYS A 122 7.61 -3.48 6.03
CA LYS A 122 7.88 -2.11 6.52
C LYS A 122 6.68 -1.65 7.37
N ASN A 123 6.74 -1.93 8.67
CA ASN A 123 5.54 -1.88 9.50
C ASN A 123 5.20 -0.46 9.92
N LEU A 124 4.02 0.00 9.50
CA LEU A 124 3.45 1.30 9.88
C LEU A 124 2.54 1.18 11.11
N SER A 125 2.32 -0.05 11.58
CA SER A 125 1.59 -0.41 12.80
C SER A 125 2.06 0.34 14.03
N ASN A 126 3.38 0.51 14.23
CA ASN A 126 3.92 1.23 15.38
C ASN A 126 3.36 2.65 15.41
N TYR A 127 3.44 3.35 14.28
CA TYR A 127 2.94 4.71 14.15
C TYR A 127 1.43 4.77 14.34
N LEU A 128 0.69 3.80 13.79
CA LEU A 128 -0.75 3.69 14.02
C LEU A 128 -1.07 3.53 15.51
N LEU A 129 -0.45 2.59 16.21
CA LEU A 129 -0.65 2.37 17.65
C LEU A 129 -0.27 3.62 18.45
N THR A 130 0.84 4.28 18.11
CA THR A 130 1.22 5.55 18.74
C THR A 130 0.16 6.62 18.55
N TYR A 131 -0.38 6.79 17.34
CA TYR A 131 -1.46 7.75 17.09
C TYR A 131 -2.73 7.42 17.87
N LEU A 132 -3.10 6.14 17.97
CA LEU A 132 -4.33 5.71 18.61
C LEU A 132 -4.26 5.80 20.14
N ILE A 133 -3.12 5.51 20.75
CA ILE A 133 -2.97 5.42 22.21
C ILE A 133 -2.42 6.73 22.80
N PHE A 134 -1.36 7.28 22.20
CA PHE A 134 -0.61 8.40 22.78
C PHE A 134 -0.88 9.74 22.09
N GLY A 135 -1.39 9.72 20.86
CA GLY A 135 -1.57 10.93 20.05
C GLY A 135 -0.33 11.31 19.25
N SER A 136 -0.43 12.36 18.45
CA SER A 136 0.60 12.70 17.47
C SER A 136 1.88 13.30 18.06
N SER A 137 1.87 13.86 19.27
CA SER A 137 3.07 14.50 19.85
C SER A 137 4.23 13.52 20.11
N TYR A 138 3.91 12.23 20.22
CA TYR A 138 4.84 11.13 20.47
C TYR A 138 5.55 10.63 19.21
N ILE A 139 5.09 11.02 18.02
CA ILE A 139 5.78 10.72 16.77
C ILE A 139 7.03 11.61 16.65
N GLU A 140 8.15 11.03 16.21
CA GLU A 140 9.38 11.79 15.98
C GLU A 140 9.18 12.81 14.85
N SER A 141 9.76 14.00 15.02
CA SER A 141 9.79 15.01 13.98
C SER A 141 10.51 14.48 12.73
N ASN A 142 10.02 14.84 11.54
CA ASN A 142 10.59 14.52 10.22
C ASN A 142 10.33 13.11 9.68
N ILE A 143 9.55 12.28 10.36
CA ILE A 143 9.10 11.00 9.79
C ILE A 143 8.13 11.24 8.62
N PHE A 144 7.19 12.16 8.80
CA PHE A 144 6.22 12.58 7.79
C PHE A 144 6.49 14.03 7.35
N LEU A 145 5.92 14.44 6.21
CA LEU A 145 6.11 15.79 5.65
C LEU A 145 5.51 16.93 6.50
N PHE A 146 4.56 16.60 7.37
CA PHE A 146 3.85 17.57 8.19
C PHE A 146 4.40 17.57 9.62
N ASP A 147 4.24 18.70 10.30
CA ASP A 147 4.51 18.81 11.72
C ASP A 147 3.58 17.88 12.52
N LYS A 148 4.15 17.19 13.51
CA LYS A 148 3.43 16.28 14.40
C LYS A 148 2.28 16.96 15.15
N LEU A 149 2.35 18.26 15.40
CA LEU A 149 1.27 19.02 16.02
C LEU A 149 0.07 19.27 15.09
N TYR A 150 0.29 19.13 13.78
CA TYR A 150 -0.70 19.35 12.73
C TYR A 150 -0.91 18.10 11.88
N THR A 151 -0.86 16.92 12.50
CA THR A 151 -1.14 15.65 11.83
C THR A 151 -2.56 15.65 11.27
N PRO A 152 -2.76 15.49 9.94
CA PRO A 152 -4.10 15.46 9.37
C PRO A 152 -4.86 14.21 9.83
N TYR A 153 -6.14 14.35 10.19
CA TYR A 153 -7.00 13.20 10.54
C TYR A 153 -7.01 12.12 9.45
N ASN A 154 -7.03 12.56 8.19
CA ASN A 154 -6.99 11.66 7.03
C ASN A 154 -5.71 10.82 6.95
N HIS A 155 -4.59 11.29 7.52
CA HIS A 155 -3.36 10.50 7.56
C HIS A 155 -3.52 9.27 8.46
N VAL A 156 -4.03 9.46 9.68
CA VAL A 156 -4.27 8.36 10.63
C VAL A 156 -5.31 7.39 10.07
N LYS A 157 -6.35 7.91 9.40
CA LYS A 157 -7.33 7.09 8.68
C LYS A 157 -6.70 6.20 7.62
N ILE A 158 -5.82 6.78 6.81
CA ILE A 158 -5.09 6.05 5.77
C ILE A 158 -4.20 4.96 6.39
N LEU A 159 -3.53 5.23 7.51
CA LEU A 159 -2.72 4.22 8.22
C LEU A 159 -3.58 3.07 8.75
N LEU A 160 -4.74 3.37 9.33
CA LEU A 160 -5.67 2.36 9.83
C LEU A 160 -6.18 1.46 8.70
N GLU A 161 -6.64 2.04 7.59
CA GLU A 161 -7.12 1.28 6.43
C GLU A 161 -6.01 0.38 5.86
N ASN A 162 -4.80 0.89 5.76
CA ASN A 162 -3.65 0.10 5.33
C ASN A 162 -3.34 -1.03 6.31
N PHE A 163 -3.36 -0.77 7.62
CA PHE A 163 -3.12 -1.79 8.64
C PHE A 163 -4.12 -2.95 8.54
N ILE A 164 -5.41 -2.64 8.37
CA ILE A 164 -6.46 -3.66 8.25
C ILE A 164 -6.25 -4.53 7.00
N ILE A 165 -5.97 -3.90 5.85
CA ILE A 165 -5.73 -4.63 4.59
C ILE A 165 -4.46 -5.47 4.67
N GLN A 166 -3.35 -4.90 5.15
CA GLN A 166 -2.07 -5.62 5.24
C GLN A 166 -2.15 -6.79 6.23
N THR A 167 -2.79 -6.59 7.38
CA THR A 167 -3.03 -7.68 8.35
C THR A 167 -3.82 -8.80 7.70
N GLY A 168 -4.92 -8.49 7.00
CA GLY A 168 -5.72 -9.52 6.33
C GLY A 168 -4.94 -10.26 5.24
N ASN A 169 -4.11 -9.53 4.50
CA ASN A 169 -3.22 -10.11 3.50
C ASN A 169 -2.19 -11.07 4.14
N ILE A 170 -1.61 -10.71 5.29
CA ILE A 170 -0.66 -11.54 6.04
C ILE A 170 -1.35 -12.79 6.60
N ILE A 171 -2.56 -12.66 7.16
CA ILE A 171 -3.30 -13.81 7.71
C ILE A 171 -3.59 -14.84 6.61
N ILE A 172 -4.11 -14.39 5.46
CA ILE A 172 -4.41 -15.31 4.35
C ILE A 172 -3.12 -15.90 3.78
N LYS A 173 -2.04 -15.11 3.67
CA LYS A 173 -0.72 -15.63 3.34
C LYS A 173 -0.32 -16.75 4.31
N GLN A 174 -0.34 -16.51 5.62
CA GLN A 174 0.00 -17.51 6.64
C GLN A 174 -0.81 -18.80 6.49
N ILE A 175 -2.12 -18.69 6.32
CA ILE A 175 -3.00 -19.85 6.14
C ILE A 175 -2.61 -20.63 4.89
N ILE A 176 -2.40 -19.96 3.76
CA ILE A 176 -2.02 -20.62 2.50
C ILE A 176 -0.66 -21.32 2.60
N TYR A 177 0.32 -20.69 3.24
CA TYR A 177 1.65 -21.31 3.39
C TYR A 177 1.64 -22.49 4.35
N ASN A 178 0.77 -22.49 5.35
CA ASN A 178 0.57 -23.66 6.22
C ASN A 178 -0.08 -24.84 5.49
N LEU A 179 -0.83 -24.56 4.42
CA LEU A 179 -1.39 -25.56 3.53
C LEU A 179 -0.30 -25.98 2.53
N ASN A 180 0.49 -26.97 2.90
CA ASN A 180 1.73 -27.40 2.22
C ASN A 180 1.61 -27.64 0.70
N ASN A 181 0.42 -27.98 0.18
CA ASN A 181 0.22 -28.29 -1.22
C ASN A 181 -1.00 -27.55 -1.82
N SER A 182 -1.01 -27.43 -3.16
CA SER A 182 -2.07 -26.72 -3.90
C SER A 182 -3.44 -27.38 -3.78
N SER A 183 -3.48 -28.71 -3.64
CA SER A 183 -4.72 -29.47 -3.46
C SER A 183 -5.43 -29.09 -2.16
N ASP A 184 -4.69 -28.99 -1.06
CA ASP A 184 -5.21 -28.65 0.26
C ASP A 184 -5.58 -27.17 0.34
N ILE A 185 -4.83 -26.28 -0.34
CA ILE A 185 -5.25 -24.88 -0.53
C ILE A 185 -6.58 -24.82 -1.27
N ASN A 186 -6.74 -25.57 -2.36
CA ASN A 186 -7.99 -25.58 -3.12
C ASN A 186 -9.16 -26.19 -2.33
N LYS A 187 -8.92 -27.27 -1.57
CA LYS A 187 -9.92 -27.85 -0.66
C LYS A 187 -10.36 -26.85 0.39
N PHE A 188 -9.41 -26.18 1.04
CA PHE A 188 -9.69 -25.12 2.02
C PHE A 188 -10.53 -24.00 1.39
N LEU A 189 -10.15 -23.49 0.21
CA LEU A 189 -10.89 -22.42 -0.46
C LEU A 189 -12.29 -22.86 -0.91
N LYS A 190 -12.50 -24.13 -1.28
CA LYS A 190 -13.83 -24.66 -1.61
C LYS A 190 -14.69 -24.92 -0.39
N GLN A 191 -14.06 -25.22 0.74
CA GLN A 191 -14.76 -25.43 1.99
C GLN A 191 -15.46 -24.12 2.40
N GLN A 192 -16.77 -24.20 2.70
CA GLN A 192 -17.60 -23.06 3.11
C GLN A 192 -17.65 -21.88 2.12
N ASP A 193 -17.54 -22.16 0.82
CA ASP A 193 -17.61 -21.15 -0.26
C ASP A 193 -16.62 -19.99 -0.07
N LEU A 194 -15.44 -20.24 0.52
CA LEU A 194 -14.43 -19.21 0.75
C LEU A 194 -13.92 -18.56 -0.53
N CYS A 195 -13.82 -19.36 -1.59
CA CYS A 195 -13.16 -18.99 -2.83
C CYS A 195 -13.93 -17.93 -3.64
N ASN A 196 -13.19 -16.99 -4.18
CA ASN A 196 -13.66 -16.19 -5.30
C ASN A 196 -13.86 -17.09 -6.54
N LYS A 197 -14.94 -16.87 -7.30
CA LYS A 197 -15.30 -17.70 -8.46
C LYS A 197 -14.18 -17.82 -9.51
N LEU A 198 -13.30 -16.82 -9.59
CA LEU A 198 -12.15 -16.84 -10.49
C LEU A 198 -11.08 -17.89 -10.14
N TYR A 199 -11.06 -18.39 -8.89
CA TYR A 199 -10.02 -19.29 -8.40
C TYR A 199 -10.55 -20.69 -7.99
N ILE A 200 -11.67 -21.14 -8.58
CA ILE A 200 -12.29 -22.45 -8.27
C ILE A 200 -11.41 -23.64 -8.66
N SER A 201 -10.59 -23.50 -9.70
CA SER A 201 -9.74 -24.60 -10.20
C SER A 201 -8.39 -24.63 -9.49
N ASN A 202 -7.82 -25.83 -9.34
CA ASN A 202 -6.48 -25.97 -8.78
C ASN A 202 -5.43 -25.18 -9.59
N ARG A 203 -5.54 -25.22 -10.93
CA ARG A 203 -4.66 -24.48 -11.84
C ARG A 203 -4.74 -22.97 -11.61
N SER A 204 -5.94 -22.40 -11.44
CA SER A 204 -6.11 -20.97 -11.17
C SER A 204 -5.51 -20.55 -9.82
N VAL A 205 -5.62 -21.38 -8.78
CA VAL A 205 -5.00 -21.14 -7.47
C VAL A 205 -3.48 -21.11 -7.60
N VAL A 206 -2.90 -22.12 -8.27
CA VAL A 206 -1.44 -22.21 -8.49
C VAL A 206 -0.92 -21.01 -9.27
N LEU A 207 -1.58 -20.64 -10.38
CA LEU A 207 -1.20 -19.47 -11.18
C LEU A 207 -1.22 -18.18 -10.35
N PHE A 208 -2.26 -18.00 -9.52
CA PHE A 208 -2.38 -16.84 -8.67
C PHE A 208 -1.27 -16.77 -7.60
N ILE A 209 -0.95 -17.90 -6.95
CA ILE A 209 0.17 -17.97 -5.99
C ILE A 209 1.51 -17.67 -6.67
N ASN A 210 1.72 -18.18 -7.88
CA ASN A 210 2.93 -17.89 -8.64
C ASN A 210 3.05 -16.41 -8.98
N ASN A 211 1.95 -15.77 -9.40
CA ASN A 211 1.91 -14.33 -9.65
C ASN A 211 2.23 -13.53 -8.37
N LEU A 212 1.71 -13.95 -7.21
CA LEU A 212 2.05 -13.33 -5.92
C LEU A 212 3.53 -13.48 -5.58
N LYS A 213 4.12 -14.66 -5.75
CA LYS A 213 5.55 -14.90 -5.51
C LYS A 213 6.43 -14.05 -6.42
N TRP A 214 6.10 -14.00 -7.72
CA TRP A 214 6.78 -13.12 -8.68
C TRP A 214 6.65 -11.65 -8.31
N GLN A 215 5.44 -11.22 -7.92
CA GLN A 215 5.21 -9.86 -7.46
C GLN A 215 6.03 -9.53 -6.22
N ASP A 216 6.10 -10.42 -5.22
CA ASP A 216 6.89 -10.23 -4.00
C ASP A 216 8.39 -10.13 -4.32
N LEU A 217 8.91 -10.96 -5.23
CA LEU A 217 10.28 -10.87 -5.72
C LEU A 217 10.56 -9.51 -6.38
N ILE A 218 9.75 -9.11 -7.37
CA ILE A 218 9.89 -7.83 -8.06
C ILE A 218 9.78 -6.66 -7.07
N ASN A 219 8.85 -6.73 -6.12
CA ASN A 219 8.69 -5.70 -5.10
C ASN A 219 9.96 -5.55 -4.26
N SER A 220 10.52 -6.65 -3.75
CA SER A 220 11.68 -6.62 -2.86
C SER A 220 12.95 -6.05 -3.50
N TYR A 221 13.18 -6.30 -4.79
CA TYR A 221 14.40 -5.90 -5.50
C TYR A 221 14.26 -4.61 -6.31
N ILE A 222 13.05 -4.23 -6.73
CA ILE A 222 12.86 -3.07 -7.61
C ILE A 222 12.03 -2.00 -6.91
N TYR A 223 10.77 -2.31 -6.58
CA TYR A 223 9.84 -1.29 -6.12
C TYR A 223 10.12 -0.81 -4.70
N ASP A 224 10.62 -1.68 -3.83
CA ASP A 224 10.98 -1.32 -2.46
C ASP A 224 12.18 -0.39 -2.41
N ILE A 225 13.15 -0.60 -3.29
CA ILE A 225 14.34 0.24 -3.41
C ILE A 225 13.95 1.58 -4.04
N LYS A 226 13.18 1.55 -5.15
CA LYS A 226 12.64 2.77 -5.76
C LYS A 226 11.80 3.59 -4.77
N SER A 227 11.03 2.93 -3.91
CA SER A 227 10.23 3.62 -2.89
C SER A 227 11.09 4.21 -1.79
N LEU A 228 12.15 3.51 -1.38
CA LEU A 228 13.14 4.01 -0.42
C LEU A 228 13.91 5.21 -0.95
N TYR A 229 14.36 5.16 -2.21
CA TYR A 229 15.02 6.28 -2.91
C TYR A 229 14.14 7.53 -2.97
N ASN A 230 12.85 7.37 -3.28
CA ASN A 230 11.89 8.47 -3.37
C ASN A 230 11.25 8.87 -2.01
N GLU A 231 11.79 8.39 -0.88
CA GLU A 231 11.25 8.60 0.48
C GLU A 231 9.73 8.40 0.59
N ARG A 232 9.22 7.38 -0.11
CA ARG A 232 7.80 7.06 -0.12
C ARG A 232 7.53 5.64 0.32
N GLN A 233 6.30 5.41 0.75
CA GLN A 233 5.79 4.11 1.08
C GLN A 233 4.48 3.88 0.35
N LYS A 234 4.40 2.76 -0.35
CA LYS A 234 3.15 2.28 -0.93
C LYS A 234 2.25 1.78 0.18
N ILE A 235 0.98 2.16 0.10
CA ILE A 235 -0.06 1.79 1.06
C ILE A 235 -1.33 1.39 0.32
N CYS A 236 -2.12 0.52 0.93
CA CYS A 236 -3.44 0.13 0.44
C CYS A 236 -4.50 0.90 1.24
N ILE A 237 -5.47 1.47 0.55
CA ILE A 237 -6.61 2.15 1.19
C ILE A 237 -7.92 1.65 0.62
N ILE A 238 -8.98 1.79 1.39
CA ILE A 238 -10.33 1.50 0.93
C ILE A 238 -10.83 2.76 0.24
N SER A 239 -11.47 2.67 -0.91
CA SER A 239 -12.10 3.79 -1.60
C SER A 239 -13.51 3.40 -1.99
N SER A 240 -14.30 4.36 -2.51
CA SER A 240 -15.65 4.08 -3.00
C SER A 240 -15.69 3.04 -4.13
N SER A 241 -14.60 2.87 -4.89
CA SER A 241 -14.50 1.89 -5.96
C SER A 241 -13.91 0.54 -5.52
N GLY A 242 -13.38 0.45 -4.28
CA GLY A 242 -12.70 -0.72 -3.75
C GLY A 242 -11.31 -0.41 -3.17
N ILE A 243 -10.49 -1.44 -2.99
CA ILE A 243 -9.12 -1.31 -2.48
C ILE A 243 -8.22 -0.75 -3.59
N ILE A 244 -7.58 0.39 -3.32
CA ILE A 244 -6.64 1.05 -4.23
C ILE A 244 -5.30 1.28 -3.52
N THR A 245 -4.25 1.50 -4.30
CA THR A 245 -2.92 1.80 -3.76
C THR A 245 -2.60 3.28 -3.89
N LYS A 246 -2.02 3.85 -2.83
CA LYS A 246 -1.47 5.22 -2.83
C LYS A 246 -0.03 5.21 -2.32
N TYR A 247 0.63 6.35 -2.45
CA TYR A 247 1.92 6.60 -1.82
C TYR A 247 1.76 7.65 -0.73
N ILE A 248 2.38 7.40 0.41
CA ILE A 248 2.63 8.41 1.45
C ILE A 248 4.11 8.69 1.52
N HIS A 249 4.48 9.91 1.89
CA HIS A 249 5.86 10.20 2.24
C HIS A 249 6.20 9.55 3.58
N LEU A 250 7.37 8.94 3.66
CA LEU A 250 7.93 8.41 4.89
C LEU A 250 9.45 8.52 4.80
N SER A 251 10.05 9.33 5.67
CA SER A 251 11.50 9.46 5.70
C SER A 251 12.13 8.16 6.17
N LYS A 252 13.18 7.72 5.44
CA LYS A 252 13.84 6.42 5.63
C LYS A 252 15.35 6.55 5.75
N LYS A 253 15.84 7.69 6.24
CA LYS A 253 17.27 8.02 6.34
C LYS A 253 18.10 6.90 6.99
N THR A 254 17.60 6.32 8.08
CA THR A 254 18.27 5.23 8.80
C THR A 254 18.26 3.89 8.06
N GLN A 255 17.31 3.67 7.15
CA GLN A 255 17.23 2.42 6.37
C GLN A 255 18.23 2.38 5.22
N ILE A 256 18.62 3.55 4.67
CA ILE A 256 19.60 3.65 3.58
C ILE A 256 20.97 3.11 4.03
N GLN A 257 21.34 3.34 5.29
CA GLN A 257 22.62 2.90 5.86
C GLN A 257 22.75 1.36 5.96
N ASN A 258 21.63 0.64 6.01
CA ASN A 258 21.58 -0.80 6.22
C ASN A 258 21.25 -1.60 4.94
N LEU A 259 21.55 -1.03 3.77
CA LEU A 259 21.25 -1.67 2.49
C LEU A 259 22.31 -2.69 2.07
N ASN A 260 21.85 -3.80 1.49
CA ASN A 260 22.72 -4.78 0.85
C ASN A 260 23.36 -4.20 -0.42
N GLN A 261 24.55 -4.69 -0.80
CA GLN A 261 25.33 -4.26 -1.97
C GLN A 261 24.52 -4.21 -3.26
N MET A 262 23.72 -5.25 -3.56
CA MET A 262 22.84 -5.26 -4.73
C MET A 262 21.83 -4.11 -4.73
N LYS A 263 21.34 -3.71 -3.55
CA LYS A 263 20.39 -2.61 -3.44
C LYS A 263 21.08 -1.26 -3.63
N ILE A 264 22.32 -1.13 -3.18
CA ILE A 264 23.14 0.07 -3.37
C ILE A 264 23.41 0.30 -4.87
N ILE A 265 23.78 -0.75 -5.61
CA ILE A 265 23.97 -0.66 -7.07
C ILE A 265 22.70 -0.15 -7.76
N PHE A 266 21.52 -0.64 -7.35
CA PHE A 266 20.26 -0.18 -7.93
C PHE A 266 19.95 1.28 -7.59
N ILE A 267 20.28 1.74 -6.37
CA ILE A 267 20.15 3.16 -6.01
C ILE A 267 21.06 4.02 -6.87
N PHE A 268 22.32 3.63 -7.01
CA PHE A 268 23.28 4.34 -7.85
C PHE A 268 22.81 4.42 -9.31
N TRP A 269 22.23 3.33 -9.83
CA TRP A 269 21.61 3.35 -11.15
C TRP A 269 20.43 4.32 -11.25
N LEU A 270 19.58 4.43 -10.22
CA LEU A 270 18.50 5.42 -10.17
C LEU A 270 19.05 6.85 -10.18
N GLU A 271 20.14 7.12 -9.45
CA GLU A 271 20.80 8.44 -9.42
C GLU A 271 21.40 8.82 -10.77
N ILE A 272 22.12 7.90 -11.42
CA ILE A 272 22.60 8.07 -12.80
C ILE A 272 21.42 8.42 -13.71
N LYS A 273 20.34 7.64 -13.63
CA LYS A 273 19.17 7.81 -14.47
C LYS A 273 18.51 9.19 -14.23
N ASP A 274 18.39 9.64 -12.99
CA ASP A 274 17.83 10.97 -12.67
C ASP A 274 18.78 12.13 -13.08
N PHE A 275 20.09 11.90 -13.13
CA PHE A 275 21.05 12.88 -13.67
C PHE A 275 21.03 12.98 -15.20
N PHE A 276 20.92 11.85 -15.90
CA PHE A 276 21.00 11.81 -17.36
C PHE A 276 19.67 12.10 -18.07
N ILE A 277 18.53 11.59 -17.58
CA ILE A 277 17.22 11.77 -18.25
C ILE A 277 16.89 13.24 -18.54
N PRO A 278 16.99 14.18 -17.60
CA PRO A 278 16.63 15.57 -17.87
C PRO A 278 17.52 16.22 -18.96
N LYS A 279 18.78 15.76 -19.08
CA LYS A 279 19.72 16.26 -20.08
C LYS A 279 19.41 15.69 -21.46
N THR A 280 19.11 14.39 -21.54
CA THR A 280 18.75 13.73 -22.81
C THR A 280 17.41 14.23 -23.33
N GLU A 281 16.42 14.44 -22.47
CA GLU A 281 15.12 15.04 -22.86
C GLU A 281 15.29 16.44 -23.44
N LYS A 282 16.07 17.31 -22.80
CA LYS A 282 16.37 18.66 -23.31
C LYS A 282 17.06 18.61 -24.67
N PHE A 283 18.03 17.72 -24.84
CA PHE A 283 18.76 17.55 -26.09
C PHE A 283 17.84 17.05 -27.22
N LEU A 284 17.01 16.04 -26.95
CA LEU A 284 16.02 15.51 -27.90
C LEU A 284 14.98 16.57 -28.28
N MET A 285 14.49 17.36 -27.31
CA MET A 285 13.54 18.44 -27.58
C MET A 285 14.15 19.53 -28.47
N GLN A 286 15.45 19.82 -28.31
CA GLN A 286 16.15 20.76 -29.18
C GLN A 286 16.33 20.20 -30.60
N ILE A 287 16.72 18.94 -30.75
CA ILE A 287 16.78 18.27 -32.07
C ILE A 287 15.39 18.29 -32.74
N GLY A 288 14.33 17.98 -32.00
CA GLY A 288 12.96 18.02 -32.49
C GLY A 288 12.57 19.40 -33.03
N LYS A 289 12.95 20.48 -32.35
CA LYS A 289 12.72 21.86 -32.84
C LYS A 289 13.46 22.13 -34.14
N TYR A 290 14.73 21.72 -34.26
CA TYR A 290 15.49 21.88 -35.50
C TYR A 290 14.90 21.08 -36.65
N LEU A 291 14.48 19.82 -36.41
CA LEU A 291 13.82 18.99 -37.42
C LEU A 291 12.50 19.60 -37.88
N LEU A 292 11.68 20.11 -36.96
CA LEU A 292 10.43 20.81 -37.29
C LEU A 292 10.68 22.09 -38.09
N TYR A 293 11.68 22.88 -37.71
CA TYR A 293 12.05 24.08 -38.46
C TYR A 293 12.49 23.73 -39.89
N CYS A 294 13.37 22.74 -40.04
CA CYS A 294 13.81 22.26 -41.35
C CYS A 294 12.64 21.73 -42.20
N SER A 295 11.72 20.97 -41.60
CA SER A 295 10.56 20.45 -42.34
C SER A 295 9.63 21.56 -42.80
N ILE A 296 9.31 22.54 -41.94
CA ILE A 296 8.49 23.70 -42.32
C ILE A 296 9.14 24.47 -43.47
N ASN A 297 10.45 24.71 -43.40
CA ASN A 297 11.17 25.42 -44.46
C ASN A 297 11.16 24.65 -45.79
N LEU A 298 11.38 23.34 -45.76
CA LEU A 298 11.32 22.48 -46.94
C LEU A 298 9.92 22.48 -47.57
N PHE A 299 8.87 22.28 -46.77
CA PHE A 299 7.49 22.31 -47.28
C PHE A 299 7.10 23.67 -47.84
N SER A 300 7.48 24.77 -47.18
CA SER A 300 7.25 26.14 -47.66
C SER A 300 7.88 26.35 -49.04
N ASN A 301 9.13 25.94 -49.22
CA ASN A 301 9.82 26.07 -50.51
C ASN A 301 9.20 25.18 -51.59
N LEU A 302 8.78 23.95 -51.26
CA LEU A 302 8.08 23.07 -52.20
C LEU A 302 6.75 23.66 -52.66
N ILE A 303 5.96 24.23 -51.74
CA ILE A 303 4.70 24.91 -52.07
C ILE A 303 4.96 26.11 -52.99
N LEU A 304 6.01 26.89 -52.71
CA LEU A 304 6.37 28.07 -53.52
C LEU A 304 6.78 27.67 -54.95
N ILE A 305 7.51 26.57 -55.10
CA ILE A 305 7.87 25.99 -56.40
C ILE A 305 6.61 25.50 -57.14
N LEU A 306 5.71 24.79 -56.47
CA LEU A 306 4.44 24.33 -57.06
C LEU A 306 3.58 25.49 -57.56
N ILE A 307 3.45 26.56 -56.77
CA ILE A 307 2.73 27.78 -57.17
C ILE A 307 3.37 28.38 -58.44
N ARG A 308 4.71 28.50 -58.49
CA ARG A 308 5.41 29.02 -59.67
C ARG A 308 5.17 28.17 -60.92
N ILE A 309 5.15 26.85 -60.79
CA ILE A 309 4.87 25.93 -61.91
C ILE A 309 3.44 26.12 -62.42
N ILE A 310 2.46 26.23 -61.51
CA ILE A 310 1.05 26.46 -61.87
C ILE A 310 0.89 27.80 -62.59
N VAL A 311 1.48 28.88 -62.06
CA VAL A 311 1.41 30.21 -62.70
C VAL A 311 2.07 30.20 -64.08
N PHE A 312 3.23 29.54 -64.22
CA PHE A 312 3.89 29.41 -65.51
C PHE A 312 3.04 28.64 -66.54
N TYR A 313 2.33 27.60 -66.09
CA TYR A 313 1.44 26.82 -66.95
C TYR A 313 0.17 27.59 -67.34
N LEU A 314 -0.37 28.42 -66.44
CA LEU A 314 -1.56 29.24 -66.70
C LEU A 314 -1.27 30.47 -67.60
N ASN A 315 -0.03 30.97 -67.60
CA ASN A 315 0.40 32.10 -68.44
C ASN A 315 0.83 31.68 -69.87
N LYS A 316 0.63 30.42 -70.25
CA LYS A 316 0.97 29.88 -71.56
C LYS A 316 -0.30 29.55 -72.34
#